data_AF-A0A7X7IR62-F1
#
_entry.id   AF-A0A7X7IR62-F1
#
_cell.length_a   1.000
_cell.length_b   1.000
_cell.length_c   1.000
_cell.angle_alpha   90.00
_cell.angle_beta   90.00
_cell.angle_gamma   90.00
#
_symmetry.space_group_name_H-M   'P 1'
#
loop_
_entity.id
_entity.type
_entity.pdbx_description
1 polymer ?
#
loop_
_entity_poly.entity_id
_entity_poly.type
_entity_poly.pdbx_seq_one_letter_code
_entity_poly.pdbx_strand_id
1 'polypeptide(L)'
;MPPDANDLRFYMAGGCDPKRLYVALWDGDRLWRRMTGGNGRVPFEVRWDLKPLQGRAVTLEIVDRKDGPWGFVEAGGFEVHVAADDSGENNSSPGP
;
A
#
# COMPACT_ATOMS: atom_id res chain seq x y z
N MET A 1 -7.54 2.22 9.19
CA MET A 1 -7.68 1.46 7.93
C MET A 1 -9.04 0.79 7.91
N PRO A 2 -9.69 0.58 6.76
CA PRO A 2 -10.97 -0.14 6.70
C PRO A 2 -10.87 -1.55 7.34
N PRO A 3 -11.92 -2.03 8.02
CA PRO A 3 -11.92 -3.36 8.66
C PRO A 3 -11.88 -4.51 7.64
N ASP A 4 -12.28 -4.24 6.41
CA ASP A 4 -12.38 -5.12 5.25
C ASP A 4 -11.22 -4.93 4.25
N ALA A 5 -10.18 -4.16 4.61
CA ALA A 5 -9.03 -3.91 3.74
C ALA A 5 -8.27 -5.20 3.41
N ASN A 6 -8.11 -5.49 2.12
CA ASN A 6 -7.38 -6.65 1.61
C ASN A 6 -5.96 -6.31 1.22
N ASP A 7 -5.76 -5.34 0.32
CA ASP A 7 -4.43 -4.93 -0.11
C ASP A 7 -4.34 -3.45 -0.45
N LEU A 8 -3.13 -2.91 -0.31
CA LEU A 8 -2.75 -1.58 -0.76
C LEU A 8 -1.94 -1.75 -2.05
N ARG A 9 -2.39 -1.08 -3.11
CA ARG A 9 -1.68 -0.99 -4.39
C ARG A 9 -1.26 0.44 -4.66
N PHE A 10 -0.10 0.57 -5.26
CA PHE A 10 0.43 1.85 -5.72
C PHE A 10 1.58 1.60 -6.69
N TYR A 11 1.95 2.64 -7.43
CA TYR A 11 3.09 2.59 -8.33
C TYR A 11 4.27 3.34 -7.74
N MET A 12 5.47 2.82 -7.97
CA MET A 12 6.72 3.46 -7.59
C MET A 12 7.70 3.56 -8.75
N ALA A 13 8.48 4.64 -8.76
CA ALA A 13 9.69 4.79 -9.56
C ALA A 13 10.74 5.62 -8.77
N GLY A 14 11.86 5.95 -9.39
CA GLY A 14 12.91 6.77 -8.79
C GLY A 14 14.06 5.96 -8.17
N GLY A 15 14.74 6.57 -7.20
CA GLY A 15 15.98 6.05 -6.63
C GLY A 15 15.80 4.86 -5.69
N CYS A 16 16.86 4.06 -5.58
CA CYS A 16 16.95 2.89 -4.72
C CYS A 16 17.87 3.20 -3.52
N ASP A 17 17.36 3.94 -2.54
CA ASP A 17 18.07 4.20 -1.27
C ASP A 17 17.17 3.86 -0.08
N PRO A 18 17.36 2.69 0.57
CA PRO A 18 16.46 2.24 1.63
C PRO A 18 16.52 3.08 2.90
N LYS A 19 17.46 4.02 3.02
CA LYS A 19 17.57 4.93 4.17
C LYS A 19 16.98 6.31 3.89
N ARG A 20 16.82 6.71 2.62
CA ARG A 20 16.50 8.09 2.25
C ARG A 20 15.44 8.26 1.16
N LEU A 21 15.13 7.22 0.40
CA LEU A 21 14.20 7.23 -0.73
C LEU A 21 13.29 6.00 -0.65
N TYR A 22 12.18 6.11 0.06
CA TYR A 22 11.29 4.98 0.26
C TYR A 22 9.84 5.37 0.58
N VAL A 23 8.94 4.42 0.34
CA VAL A 23 7.60 4.39 0.92
C VAL A 23 7.59 3.31 2.01
N ALA A 24 7.05 3.64 3.19
CA ALA A 24 6.95 2.73 4.32
C ALA A 24 5.52 2.69 4.87
N LEU A 25 5.11 1.53 5.35
CA LEU A 25 3.90 1.37 6.16
C LEU A 25 4.30 1.07 7.60
N TRP A 26 3.78 1.89 8.50
CA TRP A 26 4.01 1.83 9.93
C TRP A 26 2.74 1.43 10.66
N ASP A 27 2.92 0.59 11.66
CA ASP A 27 1.89 0.11 12.57
C ASP A 27 2.23 0.58 13.98
N GLY A 28 1.71 1.76 14.35
CA GLY A 28 2.29 2.56 15.43
C GLY A 28 3.77 2.85 15.15
N ASP A 29 4.64 2.52 16.10
CA ASP A 29 6.10 2.70 15.98
C ASP A 29 6.81 1.52 15.29
N ARG A 30 6.06 0.48 14.91
CA ARG A 30 6.63 -0.71 14.26
C ARG A 30 6.63 -0.52 12.75
N LEU A 31 7.82 -0.55 12.14
CA LEU A 31 7.95 -0.66 10.69
C LEU A 31 7.37 -2.00 10.22
N TRP A 32 6.33 -1.98 9.40
CA TRP A 32 5.69 -3.18 8.88
C TRP A 32 6.22 -3.58 7.51
N ARG A 33 6.24 -2.65 6.55
CA ARG A 33 6.89 -2.84 5.23
C ARG A 33 7.50 -1.55 4.72
N ARG A 34 8.45 -1.71 3.80
CA ARG A 34 9.12 -0.62 3.08
C ARG A 34 9.48 -1.04 1.67
N MET A 35 9.42 -0.10 0.73
CA MET A 35 9.83 -0.27 -0.66
C MET A 35 10.58 0.98 -1.14
N THR A 36 11.58 0.78 -2.00
CA THR A 36 12.31 1.86 -2.69
C THR A 36 11.98 1.83 -4.17
N GLY A 37 12.39 2.84 -4.94
CA GLY A 37 12.47 2.73 -6.40
C GLY A 37 13.56 1.76 -6.85
N GLY A 38 13.74 1.65 -8.16
CA GLY A 38 14.70 0.75 -8.81
C GLY A 38 15.89 1.45 -9.48
N ASN A 39 16.15 2.73 -9.19
CA ASN A 39 16.99 3.62 -10.01
C ASN A 39 16.51 3.66 -11.47
N GLY A 40 15.21 3.91 -11.64
CA GLY A 40 14.56 3.92 -12.95
C GLY A 40 13.36 4.86 -12.97
N ARG A 41 12.94 5.25 -14.17
CA ARG A 41 11.75 6.10 -14.39
C ARG A 41 10.52 5.31 -14.82
N VAL A 42 10.68 4.02 -15.13
CA VAL A 42 9.55 3.15 -15.46
C VAL A 42 8.85 2.77 -14.15
N PRO A 43 7.59 3.16 -13.93
CA PRO A 43 6.88 2.80 -12.72
C PRO A 43 6.62 1.30 -12.66
N PHE A 44 6.68 0.74 -11.46
CA PHE A 44 6.27 -0.64 -11.17
C PHE A 44 5.23 -0.66 -10.06
N GLU A 45 4.35 -1.66 -10.09
CA GLU A 45 3.31 -1.82 -9.07
C GLU A 45 3.91 -2.44 -7.80
N VAL A 46 3.52 -1.87 -6.66
CA VAL A 46 3.74 -2.43 -5.33
C VAL A 46 2.39 -2.89 -4.80
N ARG A 47 2.33 -4.13 -4.32
CA ARG A 47 1.15 -4.70 -3.66
C ARG A 47 1.51 -5.18 -2.26
N TRP A 48 0.82 -4.64 -1.27
CA TRP A 48 0.99 -5.03 0.14
C TRP A 48 -0.29 -5.63 0.70
N ASP A 49 -0.20 -6.85 1.24
CA ASP A 49 -1.32 -7.53 1.90
C ASP A 49 -1.65 -6.88 3.24
N LEU A 50 -2.83 -6.27 3.33
CA LEU A 50 -3.30 -5.53 4.49
C LEU A 50 -4.14 -6.37 5.46
N LYS A 51 -4.49 -7.63 5.12
CA LYS A 51 -5.31 -8.50 5.99
C LYS A 51 -4.80 -8.56 7.45
N PRO A 52 -3.49 -8.68 7.73
CA PRO A 52 -2.98 -8.71 9.11
C PRO A 52 -3.12 -7.39 9.88
N LEU A 53 -3.49 -6.31 9.20
CA LEU A 53 -3.57 -4.96 9.75
C LEU A 53 -5.03 -4.44 9.81
N GLN A 54 -6.02 -5.24 9.39
CA GLN A 54 -7.44 -4.87 9.39
C GLN A 54 -7.89 -4.31 10.75
N GLY A 55 -8.68 -3.24 10.71
CA GLY A 55 -9.18 -2.55 11.92
C GLY A 55 -8.13 -1.73 12.68
N ARG A 56 -6.86 -1.70 12.24
CA ARG A 56 -5.79 -0.93 12.90
C ARG A 56 -5.62 0.46 12.28
N ALA A 57 -5.09 1.38 13.08
CA ALA A 57 -4.57 2.65 12.59
C ALA A 57 -3.12 2.45 12.15
N VAL A 58 -2.83 2.73 10.88
CA VAL A 58 -1.50 2.57 10.27
C VAL A 58 -1.14 3.86 9.55
N THR A 59 0.16 4.13 9.42
CA THR A 59 0.69 5.34 8.77
C THR A 59 1.46 4.96 7.53
N LEU A 60 1.10 5.56 6.40
CA LEU A 60 1.91 5.50 5.18
C LEU A 60 2.87 6.70 5.18
N GLU A 61 4.17 6.43 5.15
CA GLU A 61 5.23 7.44 5.12
C GLU A 61 5.92 7.42 3.76
N ILE A 62 6.11 8.59 3.16
CA ILE A 62 6.91 8.78 1.95
C ILE A 62 8.13 9.61 2.34
N VAL A 63 9.32 9.07 2.14
CA VAL A 63 10.59 9.71 2.47
C VAL A 63 11.37 10.00 1.20
N ASP A 64 11.60 11.28 0.96
CA ASP A 64 12.46 11.81 -0.11
C ASP A 64 13.50 12.76 0.49
N ARG A 65 14.69 12.24 0.79
CA ARG A 65 15.74 12.96 1.54
C ARG A 65 17.15 12.69 0.99
N LYS A 66 17.28 12.55 -0.33
CA LYS A 66 18.57 12.35 -0.98
C LYS A 66 18.70 13.29 -2.16
N ASP A 67 19.86 13.92 -2.31
CA ASP A 67 20.18 14.69 -3.52
C ASP A 67 20.85 13.84 -4.60
N GLY A 68 20.84 14.35 -5.84
CA GLY A 68 21.55 13.78 -6.99
C GLY A 68 20.65 13.26 -8.10
N PRO A 69 21.21 12.69 -9.19
CA PRO A 69 20.44 12.32 -10.39
C PRO A 69 19.33 11.29 -10.17
N TRP A 70 19.48 10.46 -9.13
CA TRP A 70 18.47 9.51 -8.64
C TRP A 70 18.07 9.82 -7.18
N GLY A 71 18.18 11.09 -6.79
CA GLY A 71 17.82 11.62 -5.48
C GLY A 71 16.35 11.99 -5.40
N PHE A 72 15.46 11.10 -5.82
CA PHE A 72 14.02 11.34 -5.75
C PHE A 72 13.26 10.03 -5.65
N VAL A 73 12.06 10.08 -5.09
CA VAL A 73 11.07 9.00 -5.17
C VAL A 73 9.84 9.48 -5.93
N GLU A 74 9.33 8.66 -6.83
CA GLU A 74 8.00 8.84 -7.41
C GLU A 74 7.09 7.76 -6.82
N ALA A 75 5.95 8.17 -6.24
CA ALA A 75 4.96 7.24 -5.73
C ALA A 75 3.55 7.81 -5.93
N GLY A 76 2.62 6.98 -6.40
CA GLY A 76 1.26 7.45 -6.72
C GLY A 76 0.30 6.31 -7.04
N GLY A 77 -0.96 6.68 -7.32
CA GLY A 77 -2.02 5.69 -7.59
C GLY A 77 -2.33 4.82 -6.37
N PHE A 78 -2.31 5.42 -5.17
CA PHE A 78 -2.58 4.69 -3.94
C PHE A 78 -4.05 4.28 -3.86
N GLU A 79 -4.28 2.98 -3.83
CA GLU A 79 -5.60 2.37 -3.76
C GLU A 79 -5.64 1.33 -2.64
N VAL A 80 -6.61 1.45 -1.75
CA VAL A 80 -6.95 0.40 -0.79
C VAL A 80 -8.08 -0.42 -1.37
N HIS A 81 -7.82 -1.70 -1.62
CA HIS A 81 -8.80 -2.65 -2.11
C HIS A 81 -9.44 -3.34 -0.90
N VAL A 82 -10.77 -3.33 -0.84
CA VAL A 82 -11.54 -4.00 0.22
C VAL A 82 -12.11 -5.32 -0.29
N ALA A 83 -12.40 -6.26 0.61
CA ALA A 83 -13.17 -7.46 0.24
C ALA A 83 -14.57 -7.03 -0.21
N ALA A 84 -15.12 -7.68 -1.24
CA ALA A 84 -16.54 -7.53 -1.51
C ALA A 84 -17.30 -8.10 -0.32
N ASP A 85 -18.30 -7.38 0.18
CA ASP A 85 -19.24 -7.91 1.16
C ASP A 85 -19.94 -9.12 0.52
N ASP A 86 -19.53 -10.32 0.94
CA ASP A 86 -20.19 -11.58 0.58
C ASP A 86 -21.42 -11.77 1.47
N SER A 87 -22.22 -10.70 1.65
CA SER A 87 -23.56 -10.80 2.22
C SER A 87 -24.43 -11.51 1.20
N GLY A 88 -24.33 -12.84 1.20
CA GLY A 88 -25.07 -13.74 0.32
C GLY A 88 -26.55 -13.41 0.33
N GLU A 89 -27.02 -12.85 -0.78
CA GLU A 89 -28.42 -12.77 -1.12
C GLU A 89 -28.89 -14.16 -1.54
N ASN A 90 -28.97 -15.07 -0.55
CA ASN A 90 -29.65 -16.34 -0.73
C ASN A 90 -31.16 -16.04 -0.70
N ASN A 91 -31.68 -15.57 -1.83
CA ASN A 91 -33.11 -15.40 -2.06
C ASN A 91 -33.75 -16.79 -2.22
N SER A 92 -33.77 -17.55 -1.12
CA SER A 92 -34.69 -18.66 -0.96
C SER A 92 -36.08 -18.05 -0.75
N SER A 93 -36.81 -17.86 -1.85
CA SER A 93 -38.22 -17.49 -1.81
C SER A 93 -39.00 -18.47 -0.92
N PRO A 94 -39.80 -17.98 0.06
CA PRO A 94 -40.77 -18.84 0.72
C PRO A 94 -42.08 -18.87 -0.10
N GLY A 95 -42.30 -19.98 -0.82
CA GLY A 95 -43.62 -20.50 -1.23
C GLY A 95 -44.41 -19.71 -2.29
N PRO A 96 -45.56 -20.24 -2.76
CA PRO A 96 -46.33 -21.37 -2.23
C PRO A 96 -46.08 -22.74 -2.90
#